data_AF-A0AAD5P4Y8-F1
#
_entry.id   AF-A0AAD5P4Y8-F1
#
_cell.length_a   1.000
_cell.length_b   1.000
_cell.length_c   1.000
_cell.angle_alpha   90.00
_cell.angle_beta   90.00
_cell.angle_gamma   90.00
#
_symmetry.space_group_name_H-M   'P 1'
#
loop_
_entity.id
_entity.type
_entity.pdbx_description
1 polymer ?
#
loop_
_entity_poly.entity_id
_entity_poly.type
_entity_poly.pdbx_seq_one_letter_code
_entity_poly.pdbx_strand_id
1 'polypeptide(L)'
;MKIFLKGKKIWGYVNGILGELEDKKTENYADLLDVWEANNSKIITWVNNSVEHSIGTQLAKYETAKEVWDHLAILYTQSNFSKQYQLEYDIRALEQKSMSIQEFYYAMTDL
;
A
#
# COMPACT_ATOMS: atom_id res chain seq x y z
N MET A 1 5.78 2.51 9.30
CA MET A 1 5.87 3.68 8.39
C MET A 1 4.50 4.28 8.00
N LYS A 2 3.50 3.50 7.58
CA LYS A 2 2.18 4.01 7.10
C LYS A 2 1.50 5.05 7.99
N ILE A 3 1.38 4.81 9.31
CA ILE A 3 0.73 5.74 10.25
C ILE A 3 1.48 7.08 10.31
N PHE A 4 2.81 7.04 10.34
CA PHE A 4 3.65 8.24 10.36
C PHE A 4 3.44 9.09 9.09
N LEU A 5 3.45 8.47 7.91
CA LEU A 5 3.21 9.18 6.64
C LEU A 5 1.79 9.76 6.54
N LYS A 6 0.79 9.04 7.08
CA LYS A 6 -0.59 9.57 7.20
C LYS A 6 -0.65 10.79 8.12
N GLY A 7 0.03 10.77 9.26
CA GLY A 7 0.13 11.92 10.17
C GLY A 7 0.80 13.14 9.54
N LYS A 8 1.68 12.91 8.56
CA LYS A 8 2.32 13.96 7.75
C LYS A 8 1.53 14.36 6.49
N LYS A 9 0.38 13.74 6.23
CA LYS A 9 -0.47 13.94 5.03
C LYS A 9 0.22 13.62 3.69
N ILE A 10 1.26 12.79 3.70
CA ILE A 10 2.04 12.44 2.48
C ILE A 10 1.92 10.96 2.11
N TRP A 11 0.97 10.22 2.70
CA TRP A 11 0.70 8.84 2.29
C TRP A 11 0.20 8.73 0.84
N GLY A 12 -0.39 9.79 0.30
CA GLY A 12 -0.89 9.85 -1.08
C GLY A 12 0.19 9.60 -2.14
N TYR A 13 1.44 9.95 -1.85
CA TYR A 13 2.57 9.73 -2.76
C TYR A 13 2.96 8.26 -2.84
N VAL A 14 2.76 7.50 -1.75
CA VAL A 14 3.09 6.07 -1.68
C VAL A 14 2.03 5.23 -2.38
N ASN A 15 0.75 5.54 -2.20
CA ASN A 15 -0.33 4.79 -2.83
C ASN A 15 -0.70 5.28 -4.24
N GLY A 16 -0.04 6.35 -4.74
CA GLY A 16 -0.24 6.89 -6.08
C GLY A 16 -1.42 7.83 -6.25
N ILE A 17 -2.14 8.18 -5.18
CA ILE A 17 -3.23 9.18 -5.26
C ILE A 17 -2.66 10.58 -5.52
N LEU A 18 -1.51 10.90 -4.92
CA LEU A 18 -0.75 12.13 -5.17
C LEU A 18 0.41 11.79 -6.12
N GLY A 19 0.06 11.29 -7.30
CA GLY A 19 1.01 11.00 -8.38
C GLY A 19 1.66 12.27 -8.93
N GLU A 20 2.62 12.10 -9.83
CA GLU A 20 3.28 13.21 -10.52
C GLU A 20 2.24 14.11 -11.20
N LEU A 21 2.49 15.42 -11.23
CA LEU A 21 1.58 16.38 -11.83
C LEU A 21 1.42 16.13 -13.33
N GLU A 22 0.22 15.73 -13.74
CA GLU A 22 -0.07 15.37 -15.14
C GLU A 22 -0.20 16.59 -16.07
N ASP A 23 -0.67 17.74 -15.56
CA ASP A 23 -0.97 18.91 -16.39
C ASP A 23 -0.01 20.09 -16.16
N LYS A 24 0.93 20.24 -17.09
CA LYS A 24 1.90 21.35 -17.19
C LYS A 24 1.25 22.72 -17.39
N LYS A 25 -0.05 22.80 -17.68
CA LYS A 25 -0.80 24.06 -17.87
C LYS A 25 -1.46 24.58 -16.61
N THR A 26 -1.30 23.89 -15.48
CA THR A 26 -1.87 24.30 -14.20
C THR A 26 -1.21 25.60 -13.71
N GLU A 27 -2.01 26.55 -13.23
CA GLU A 27 -1.49 27.73 -12.52
C GLU A 27 -0.61 27.26 -11.34
N ASN A 28 0.58 27.85 -11.19
CA ASN A 28 1.59 27.45 -10.20
C ASN A 28 2.14 26.01 -10.36
N TYR A 29 2.17 25.47 -11.59
CA TYR A 29 2.76 24.16 -11.87
C TYR A 29 4.17 23.98 -11.29
N ALA A 30 5.04 24.99 -11.41
CA ALA A 30 6.41 24.92 -10.90
C ALA A 30 6.46 24.75 -9.37
N ASP A 31 5.65 25.51 -8.62
CA ASP A 31 5.60 25.41 -7.16
C ASP A 31 5.00 24.07 -6.70
N LEU A 32 3.97 23.61 -7.41
CA LEU A 32 3.36 22.30 -7.14
C LEU A 32 4.36 21.17 -7.40
N LEU A 33 5.17 21.29 -8.47
CA LEU A 33 6.17 20.29 -8.83
C LEU A 33 7.28 20.23 -7.78
N ASP A 34 7.79 21.38 -7.34
CA ASP A 34 8.79 21.46 -6.26
C ASP A 34 8.29 20.79 -4.97
N VAL A 35 7.04 21.08 -4.57
CA VAL A 35 6.41 20.43 -3.41
C VAL A 35 6.29 18.92 -3.61
N TRP A 36 5.94 18.48 -4.82
CA TRP A 36 5.82 17.06 -5.14
C TRP A 36 7.18 16.35 -5.07
N GLU A 37 8.20 16.88 -5.73
CA GLU A 37 9.56 16.34 -5.75
C GLU A 37 10.17 16.28 -4.34
N ALA A 38 9.97 17.34 -3.54
CA ALA A 38 10.44 17.39 -2.16
C ALA A 38 9.80 16.31 -1.29
N ASN A 39 8.48 16.12 -1.40
CA ASN A 39 7.77 15.08 -0.64
C ASN A 39 8.12 13.67 -1.12
N ASN A 40 8.23 13.46 -2.43
CA ASN A 40 8.66 12.20 -3.04
C ASN A 40 10.05 11.80 -2.51
N SER A 41 11.04 12.68 -2.65
CA SER A 41 12.43 12.46 -2.21
C SER A 41 12.54 12.22 -0.71
N LYS A 42 11.74 12.93 0.09
CA LYS A 42 11.70 12.76 1.55
C LYS A 42 11.21 11.38 1.95
N ILE A 43 10.20 10.85 1.26
CA ILE A 43 9.69 9.50 1.53
C ILE A 43 10.73 8.47 1.13
N ILE A 44 11.34 8.58 -0.05
CA ILE A 44 12.41 7.68 -0.51
C ILE A 44 13.57 7.67 0.52
N THR A 45 13.97 8.84 1.01
CA THR A 45 15.00 8.97 2.05
C THR A 45 14.61 8.23 3.34
N TRP A 46 13.36 8.38 3.80
CA TRP A 46 12.90 7.67 5.00
C TRP A 46 12.84 6.17 4.80
N VAL A 47 12.46 5.69 3.61
CA VAL A 47 12.49 4.27 3.26
C VAL A 47 13.94 3.76 3.30
N ASN A 48 14.86 4.42 2.60
CA ASN A 48 16.29 4.05 2.59
C ASN A 48 16.91 4.01 4.00
N ASN A 49 16.54 4.95 4.86
CA ASN A 49 17.00 4.97 6.26
C ASN A 49 16.36 3.89 7.14
N SER A 50 15.31 3.21 6.67
CA SER A 50 14.57 2.19 7.42
C SER A 50 14.85 0.77 6.93
N VAL A 51 15.66 0.60 5.87
CA VAL A 51 16.03 -0.70 5.31
C VAL A 51 17.53 -0.91 5.44
N GLU A 52 17.97 -2.17 5.30
CA GLU A 52 19.39 -2.46 5.21
C GLU A 52 20.01 -1.86 3.94
N HIS A 53 21.30 -1.54 4.00
CA HIS A 53 22.01 -0.92 2.89
C HIS A 53 21.92 -1.72 1.58
N SER A 54 22.01 -3.06 1.67
CA SER A 54 21.88 -3.98 0.54
C SER A 54 20.52 -3.89 -0.17
N ILE A 55 19.45 -3.60 0.58
CA ILE A 55 18.11 -3.35 0.05
C ILE A 55 18.08 -1.95 -0.57
N GLY A 56 18.57 -0.94 0.15
CA GLY A 56 18.63 0.45 -0.32
C GLY A 56 19.35 0.61 -1.67
N THR A 57 20.46 -0.10 -1.89
CA THR A 57 21.17 -0.10 -3.19
C THR A 57 20.27 -0.56 -4.34
N GLN A 58 19.38 -1.52 -4.10
CA GLN A 58 18.44 -2.01 -5.12
C GLN A 58 17.30 -1.02 -5.40
N LEU A 59 16.99 -0.16 -4.43
CA LEU A 59 15.96 0.87 -4.55
C LEU A 59 16.43 2.09 -5.35
N ALA A 60 17.74 2.30 -5.49
CA ALA A 60 18.32 3.47 -6.16
C ALA A 60 17.94 3.63 -7.64
N LYS A 61 17.38 2.59 -8.27
CA LYS A 61 16.91 2.60 -9.66
C LYS A 61 15.49 3.16 -9.84
N TYR A 62 14.77 3.43 -8.75
CA TYR A 62 13.40 3.93 -8.79
C TYR A 62 13.37 5.43 -8.51
N GLU A 63 12.52 6.15 -9.23
CA GLU A 63 12.44 7.61 -9.15
C GLU A 63 11.33 8.05 -8.19
N THR A 64 10.30 7.23 -8.02
CA THR A 64 9.13 7.57 -7.19
C THR A 64 9.06 6.74 -5.90
N ALA A 65 8.54 7.36 -4.85
CA ALA A 65 8.21 6.71 -3.58
C ALA A 65 7.21 5.57 -3.77
N LYS A 66 6.32 5.68 -4.77
CA LYS A 66 5.39 4.63 -5.17
C LYS A 66 6.11 3.41 -5.70
N GLU A 67 7.01 3.57 -6.68
CA GLU A 67 7.77 2.45 -7.25
C GLU A 67 8.61 1.74 -6.19
N VAL A 68 9.30 2.52 -5.34
CA VAL A 68 10.05 1.99 -4.20
C VAL A 68 9.14 1.14 -3.30
N TRP A 69 7.97 1.66 -2.94
CA TRP A 69 7.04 0.96 -2.07
C TRP A 69 6.45 -0.29 -2.71
N ASP A 70 6.03 -0.20 -3.98
CA ASP A 70 5.47 -1.32 -4.73
C ASP A 70 6.49 -2.45 -4.87
N HIS A 71 7.76 -2.13 -5.12
CA HIS A 71 8.83 -3.13 -5.18
C HIS A 71 9.03 -3.86 -3.85
N LEU A 72 9.12 -3.10 -2.75
CA LEU A 72 9.22 -3.68 -1.41
C LEU A 72 8.00 -4.52 -1.07
N ALA A 73 6.80 -4.07 -1.46
CA ALA A 73 5.57 -4.81 -1.27
C ALA A 73 5.60 -6.14 -2.02
N ILE A 74 6.08 -6.18 -3.28
CA ILE A 74 6.20 -7.43 -4.04
C ILE A 74 7.17 -8.41 -3.38
N LEU A 75 8.32 -7.93 -2.89
CA LEU A 75 9.36 -8.80 -2.34
C LEU A 75 9.05 -9.31 -0.93
N TYR A 76 8.49 -8.43 -0.08
CA TYR A 76 8.39 -8.68 1.35
C TYR A 76 6.96 -8.81 1.86
N THR A 77 5.95 -8.59 1.01
CA THR A 77 4.58 -8.98 1.36
C THR A 77 4.42 -10.46 1.06
N GLN A 78 4.42 -11.28 2.10
CA GLN A 78 3.93 -12.65 1.95
C GLN A 78 2.41 -12.60 1.87
N SER A 79 1.87 -13.04 0.75
CA SER A 79 0.48 -13.45 0.68
C SER A 79 0.27 -14.57 1.68
N ASN A 80 -0.67 -14.39 2.61
CA ASN A 80 -1.02 -15.43 3.57
C ASN A 80 -1.88 -16.48 2.88
N PHE A 81 -1.30 -17.18 1.90
CA PHE A 81 -1.97 -18.20 1.10
C PHE A 81 -2.60 -19.27 1.98
N SER A 82 -1.95 -19.64 3.09
CA SER A 82 -2.52 -20.57 4.08
C SER A 82 -3.82 -20.02 4.68
N LYS A 83 -3.85 -18.75 5.09
CA LYS A 83 -5.07 -18.12 5.61
C LYS A 83 -6.13 -17.92 4.54
N GLN A 84 -5.74 -17.55 3.32
CA GLN A 84 -6.67 -17.45 2.20
C GLN A 84 -7.30 -18.82 1.91
N TYR A 85 -6.50 -19.86 1.81
CA TYR A 85 -6.97 -21.22 1.58
C TYR A 85 -7.86 -21.71 2.73
N GLN A 86 -7.50 -21.40 3.98
CA GLN A 86 -8.32 -21.71 5.16
C GLN A 86 -9.69 -21.03 5.06
N LEU A 87 -9.74 -19.74 4.77
CA LEU A 87 -11.00 -19.01 4.58
C LEU A 87 -11.82 -19.57 3.41
N GLU A 88 -11.19 -19.88 2.28
CA GLU A 88 -11.87 -20.50 1.15
C GLU A 88 -12.44 -21.89 1.50
N TYR A 89 -11.70 -22.67 2.28
CA TYR A 89 -12.15 -23.96 2.78
C TYR A 89 -13.33 -23.78 3.74
N ASP A 90 -13.23 -22.87 4.70
CA ASP A 90 -14.26 -22.60 5.70
C ASP A 90 -15.56 -22.11 5.05
N ILE A 91 -15.46 -21.21 4.06
CA ILE A 91 -16.62 -20.74 3.27
C ILE A 91 -17.25 -21.90 2.49
N ARG A 92 -16.46 -22.77 1.86
CA ARG A 92 -17.00 -23.93 1.11
C ARG A 92 -17.62 -24.98 2.02
N ALA A 93 -17.10 -25.13 3.24
CA ALA A 93 -17.59 -26.06 4.24
C ALA A 93 -18.81 -25.52 5.02
N LEU A 94 -19.03 -24.20 5.00
CA LEU A 94 -20.15 -23.55 5.66
C LEU A 94 -21.45 -23.81 4.89
N GLU A 95 -22.30 -24.65 5.45
CA GLU A 95 -23.62 -24.97 4.91
C GLU A 95 -24.70 -24.49 5.88
N GLN A 96 -25.81 -23.95 5.35
CA GLN A 96 -26.91 -23.42 6.16
C GLN A 96 -27.51 -24.46 7.13
N LYS A 97 -27.68 -25.71 6.68
CA LYS A 97 -28.25 -26.82 7.47
C LYS A 97 -29.49 -26.40 8.27
N SER A 98 -29.44 -26.55 9.59
CA SER A 98 -30.51 -26.20 10.52
C SER A 98 -30.45 -24.75 11.04
N MET A 99 -29.48 -23.96 10.59
CA MET A 99 -29.39 -22.54 10.94
C MET A 99 -30.50 -21.76 10.24
N SER A 100 -31.09 -20.81 10.95
CA SER A 100 -31.91 -19.79 10.33
C SER A 100 -31.07 -18.98 9.33
N ILE A 101 -31.74 -18.32 8.38
CA ILE A 101 -31.08 -17.47 7.38
C ILE A 101 -30.21 -16.40 8.07
N GLN A 102 -30.68 -15.85 9.19
CA GLN A 102 -29.97 -14.81 9.92
C GLN A 102 -28.72 -15.36 10.61
N GLU A 103 -28.78 -16.55 11.22
CA GLU A 103 -27.64 -17.21 11.85
C GLU A 103 -26.58 -17.62 10.83
N PHE A 104 -27.00 -18.14 9.67
CA PHE A 104 -26.08 -18.48 8.58
C PHE A 104 -25.40 -17.23 8.01
N TYR A 105 -26.15 -16.14 7.84
CA TYR A 105 -25.60 -14.86 7.39
C TYR A 105 -24.51 -14.36 8.34
N TYR A 106 -24.77 -14.36 9.65
CA TYR A 106 -23.76 -13.95 10.63
C TYR A 106 -22.53 -14.85 10.61
N ALA A 107 -22.71 -16.16 10.55
CA ALA A 107 -21.60 -17.12 10.46
C ALA A 107 -20.72 -16.90 9.21
N MET A 108 -21.33 -16.48 8.09
CA MET A 108 -20.59 -16.16 6.87
C MET A 108 -19.83 -14.83 6.97
N THR A 109 -20.40 -13.84 7.66
CA THR A 109 -19.77 -12.52 7.82
C THR A 109 -18.71 -12.44 8.92
N ASP A 110 -18.69 -13.41 9.82
CA ASP A 110 -17.74 -13.49 10.94
C ASP A 110 -16.43 -14.25 10.59
N LEU A 111 -16.32 -14.82 9.38
CA LEU A 111 -15.10 -15.44 8.82
C LEU A 111 -14.09 -14.38 8.34
#